data_AF-A0A6P4YTU7-F1
#
_entry.id   AF-A0A6P4YTU7-F1
#
_cell.length_a   1.000
_cell.length_b   1.000
_cell.length_c   1.000
_cell.angle_alpha   90.00
_cell.angle_beta   90.00
_cell.angle_gamma   90.00
#
_symmetry.space_group_name_H-M   'P 1'
#
loop_
_entity.id
_entity.type
_entity.pdbx_description
1 polymer ?
#
loop_
_entity_poly.entity_id
_entity_poly.type
_entity_poly.pdbx_seq_one_letter_code
_entity_poly.pdbx_strand_id
1 'polypeptide(L)'
;MRFSKKLNSISLGQGQGPRAEAMMRGKWVFFQNCHLSPSWMPTLERLIENIDSDKVHRDFRLWLTSMPSPKFPVPILQNSSKMTVEPPRGIKANLLKSYTGYNDDFLNSCTKT
;
A
#
# COMPACT_ATOMS: atom_id res chain seq x y z
N MET A 1 12.47 -15.46 -1.85
CA MET A 1 11.02 -15.48 -1.59
C MET A 1 10.29 -14.89 -2.81
N ARG A 2 9.60 -15.70 -3.63
CA ARG A 2 8.87 -15.19 -4.82
C ARG A 2 7.52 -14.58 -4.39
N PHE A 3 7.57 -13.34 -3.92
CA PHE A 3 6.42 -12.57 -3.42
C PHE A 3 5.36 -12.29 -4.49
N SER A 4 5.81 -12.07 -5.72
CA SER A 4 5.00 -11.60 -6.85
C SER A 4 3.88 -12.54 -7.29
N LYS A 5 3.96 -13.86 -7.00
CA LYS A 5 2.89 -14.81 -7.35
C LYS A 5 1.77 -14.90 -6.30
N LYS A 6 1.90 -14.25 -5.14
CA LYS A 6 0.95 -14.37 -4.01
C LYS A 6 0.27 -13.05 -3.63
N LEU A 7 0.61 -11.95 -4.31
CA LEU A 7 0.08 -10.61 -4.07
C LEU A 7 -1.08 -10.30 -5.02
N ASN A 8 -2.23 -9.98 -4.44
CA ASN A 8 -3.41 -9.47 -5.12
C ASN A 8 -3.53 -7.98 -4.82
N SER A 9 -3.28 -7.12 -5.82
CA SER A 9 -3.36 -5.66 -5.66
C SER A 9 -4.50 -5.05 -6.47
N ILE A 10 -5.18 -4.05 -5.91
CA ILE A 10 -6.20 -3.25 -6.60
C ILE A 10 -6.12 -1.80 -6.15
N SER A 11 -6.23 -0.86 -7.09
CA SER A 11 -6.45 0.55 -6.76
C SER A 11 -7.94 0.80 -6.57
N LEU A 12 -8.30 1.32 -5.40
CA LEU A 12 -9.67 1.65 -5.07
C LEU A 12 -10.07 2.94 -5.79
N GLY A 13 -11.30 2.91 -6.30
CA GLY A 13 -11.97 3.99 -6.98
C GLY A 13 -13.48 3.71 -6.98
N GLN A 14 -14.23 4.46 -7.77
CA GLN A 14 -15.67 4.24 -7.88
C GLN A 14 -15.97 2.82 -8.40
N GLY A 15 -16.86 2.10 -7.73
CA GLY A 15 -17.33 0.78 -8.14
C GLY A 15 -16.38 -0.40 -7.88
N GLN A 16 -15.19 -0.18 -7.31
CA GLN A 16 -14.22 -1.27 -7.06
C GLN A 16 -14.48 -2.09 -5.79
N GLY A 17 -15.42 -1.65 -4.94
CA GLY A 17 -15.74 -2.29 -3.66
C GLY A 17 -15.99 -3.81 -3.78
N PRO A 18 -16.95 -4.27 -4.59
CA PRO A 18 -17.25 -5.70 -4.71
C PRO A 18 -16.04 -6.56 -5.12
N ARG A 19 -15.16 -6.03 -5.98
CA ARG A 19 -13.93 -6.74 -6.38
C ARG A 19 -12.92 -6.80 -5.25
N ALA A 20 -12.79 -5.73 -4.48
CA ALA A 20 -11.91 -5.69 -3.31
C ALA A 20 -12.37 -6.68 -2.23
N GLU A 21 -13.68 -6.85 -2.01
CA GLU A 21 -14.23 -7.82 -1.07
C GLU A 21 -13.86 -9.26 -1.44
N ALA A 22 -13.97 -9.63 -2.72
CA ALA A 22 -13.59 -10.95 -3.18
C ALA A 22 -12.09 -11.24 -2.95
N MET A 23 -11.24 -10.21 -2.98
CA MET A 23 -9.80 -10.34 -2.78
C MET A 23 -9.41 -10.59 -1.31
N MET A 24 -10.26 -10.25 -0.34
CA MET A 24 -9.99 -10.43 1.10
C MET A 24 -9.76 -11.89 1.52
N ARG A 25 -10.11 -12.86 0.66
CA ARG A 25 -9.85 -14.30 0.86
C ARG A 25 -8.44 -14.74 0.41
N GLY A 26 -7.69 -13.87 -0.27
CA GLY A 26 -6.33 -14.16 -0.75
C GLY A 26 -5.30 -14.18 0.37
N LYS A 27 -4.01 -14.49 0.06
CA LYS A 27 -2.93 -14.45 1.06
C LYS A 27 -2.42 -13.03 1.26
N TRP A 28 -1.93 -12.35 0.23
CA TRP A 28 -1.47 -10.97 0.35
C TRP A 28 -2.38 -10.07 -0.46
N VAL A 29 -3.02 -9.12 0.21
CA VAL A 29 -3.97 -8.19 -0.39
C VAL A 29 -3.42 -6.79 -0.24
N PHE A 30 -3.40 -6.03 -1.33
CA PHE A 30 -2.92 -4.65 -1.33
C PHE A 30 -3.95 -3.71 -1.95
N PHE A 31 -4.60 -2.90 -1.11
CA PHE A 31 -5.50 -1.85 -1.57
C PHE A 31 -4.76 -0.53 -1.68
N GLN A 32 -4.84 0.07 -2.87
CA GLN A 32 -4.22 1.34 -3.15
C GLN A 32 -5.25 2.46 -3.19
N ASN A 33 -4.82 3.67 -2.89
CA ASN A 33 -5.63 4.88 -3.03
C ASN A 33 -6.96 4.86 -2.27
N CYS A 34 -6.97 4.32 -1.04
CA CYS A 34 -8.21 4.13 -0.26
C CYS A 34 -9.04 5.41 -0.07
N HIS A 35 -8.39 6.58 0.05
CA HIS A 35 -9.05 7.90 0.08
C HIS A 35 -9.99 8.19 -1.11
N LEU A 36 -9.83 7.51 -2.25
CA LEU A 36 -10.69 7.67 -3.44
C LEU A 36 -11.99 6.85 -3.36
N SER A 37 -12.16 5.99 -2.36
CA SER A 37 -13.37 5.18 -2.18
C SER A 37 -13.98 5.30 -0.77
N PRO A 38 -14.26 6.54 -0.29
CA PRO A 38 -14.71 6.77 1.09
C PRO A 38 -16.04 6.10 1.41
N SER A 39 -16.93 5.90 0.43
CA SER A 39 -18.23 5.23 0.62
C SER A 39 -18.09 3.74 0.91
N TRP A 40 -17.02 3.09 0.45
CA TRP A 40 -16.78 1.66 0.68
C TRP A 40 -15.96 1.39 1.94
N MET A 41 -15.23 2.37 2.45
CA MET A 41 -14.37 2.21 3.63
C MET A 41 -15.08 1.64 4.89
N PRO A 42 -16.35 2.00 5.21
CA PRO A 42 -17.07 1.36 6.32
C PRO A 42 -17.30 -0.14 6.09
N THR A 43 -17.41 -0.57 4.84
CA THR A 43 -17.52 -2.00 4.51
C THR A 43 -16.19 -2.71 4.73
N LEU A 44 -15.08 -2.08 4.33
CA LEU A 44 -13.73 -2.58 4.61
C LEU A 44 -13.49 -2.74 6.12
N GLU A 45 -13.90 -1.75 6.92
CA GLU A 45 -13.82 -1.81 8.38
C GLU A 45 -14.52 -3.06 8.93
N ARG A 46 -15.80 -3.27 8.57
CA ARG A 46 -16.55 -4.46 8.99
C ARG A 46 -15.90 -5.75 8.53
N LEU A 47 -15.30 -5.78 7.33
CA LEU A 47 -14.61 -6.98 6.83
C LEU A 47 -13.36 -7.30 7.65
N ILE A 48 -12.60 -6.28 8.07
CA ILE A 48 -11.43 -6.44 8.93
C ILE A 48 -11.83 -6.91 10.33
N GLU A 49 -12.89 -6.35 10.90
CA GLU A 49 -13.41 -6.76 12.23
C GLU A 49 -13.91 -8.20 12.26
N ASN A 50 -14.45 -8.69 11.13
CA ASN A 50 -14.93 -10.07 10.99
C ASN A 50 -13.81 -11.08 10.66
N ILE A 51 -12.54 -10.67 10.62
CA ILE A 51 -11.43 -11.62 10.45
C ILE A 51 -11.25 -12.42 11.72
N ASP A 52 -11.59 -13.70 11.65
CA ASP A 52 -11.36 -14.68 12.71
C ASP A 52 -9.87 -15.06 12.76
N SER A 53 -9.20 -14.74 13.87
CA SER A 53 -7.77 -15.01 14.07
C SER A 53 -7.40 -16.49 14.04
N ASP A 54 -8.33 -17.39 14.38
CA ASP A 54 -8.08 -18.83 14.41
C ASP A 54 -8.26 -19.47 13.03
N LYS A 55 -9.08 -18.84 12.17
CA LYS A 55 -9.36 -19.33 10.81
C LYS A 55 -8.55 -18.62 9.73
N VAL A 56 -8.04 -17.42 10.00
CA VAL A 56 -7.26 -16.66 9.01
C VAL A 56 -5.96 -17.39 8.67
N HIS A 57 -5.59 -17.41 7.39
CA HIS A 57 -4.36 -18.05 6.96
C HIS A 57 -3.14 -17.35 7.60
N ARG A 58 -2.17 -18.10 8.13
CA ARG A 58 -0.98 -17.54 8.83
C ARG A 58 -0.18 -16.52 8.02
N ASP A 59 -0.07 -16.74 6.71
CA ASP A 59 0.58 -15.81 5.77
C ASP A 59 -0.33 -14.68 5.26
N PHE A 60 -1.54 -14.51 5.81
CA PHE A 60 -2.44 -13.44 5.39
C PHE A 60 -1.85 -12.08 5.74
N ARG A 61 -1.80 -11.16 4.77
CA ARG A 61 -1.37 -9.77 4.99
C ARG A 61 -2.29 -8.84 4.19
N LEU A 62 -2.82 -7.84 4.87
CA LEU A 62 -3.57 -6.74 4.26
C LEU A 62 -2.74 -5.46 4.32
N TRP A 63 -2.45 -4.89 3.15
CA TRP A 63 -1.75 -3.62 2.99
C TRP A 63 -2.70 -2.58 2.43
N LEU A 64 -2.60 -1.35 2.95
CA LEU A 64 -3.40 -0.21 2.50
C LEU A 64 -2.45 0.95 2.17
N THR A 65 -2.74 1.70 1.11
CA THR A 65 -2.15 3.04 0.89
C THR A 65 -3.23 4.09 0.73
N SER A 66 -3.02 5.25 1.36
CA SER A 66 -3.95 6.36 1.31
C SER A 66 -3.24 7.68 1.55
N MET A 67 -3.73 8.75 0.90
CA MET A 67 -3.50 10.10 1.37
C MET A 67 -4.25 10.33 2.70
N PRO A 68 -3.80 11.26 3.56
CA PRO A 68 -4.58 11.68 4.72
C PRO A 68 -5.99 12.08 4.30
N SER A 69 -6.99 11.53 4.98
CA SER A 69 -8.41 11.79 4.68
C SER A 69 -9.23 11.75 5.97
N PRO A 70 -10.08 12.75 6.24
CA PRO A 70 -10.95 12.75 7.41
C PRO A 70 -12.06 11.67 7.33
N LYS A 71 -12.28 11.10 6.14
CA LYS A 71 -13.27 10.03 5.91
C LYS A 71 -12.65 8.63 6.06
N PHE A 72 -11.36 8.54 6.36
CA PHE A 72 -10.72 7.24 6.56
C PHE A 72 -11.14 6.66 7.93
N PRO A 73 -11.54 5.37 8.02
CA PRO A 73 -12.04 4.80 9.27
C PRO A 73 -11.01 4.83 10.40
N VAL A 74 -11.40 5.45 11.51
CA VAL A 74 -10.58 5.55 12.72
C VAL A 74 -10.22 4.17 13.29
N PRO A 75 -11.13 3.17 13.32
CA PRO A 75 -10.78 1.85 13.87
C PRO A 75 -9.69 1.13 13.06
N ILE A 76 -9.71 1.26 11.73
CA ILE A 76 -8.63 0.74 10.87
C ILE A 76 -7.32 1.43 11.22
N LEU A 77 -7.33 2.76 11.45
CA LEU A 77 -6.14 3.45 11.91
C LEU A 77 -5.71 2.90 13.27
N GLN A 78 -6.56 2.87 14.29
CA GLN A 78 -6.16 2.41 15.63
C GLN A 78 -5.55 1.01 15.63
N ASN A 79 -6.12 0.08 14.87
CA ASN A 79 -5.72 -1.34 14.85
C ASN A 79 -4.65 -1.70 13.80
N SER A 80 -4.09 -0.73 13.07
CA SER A 80 -3.05 -0.97 12.06
C SER A 80 -1.67 -0.44 12.46
N SER A 81 -0.62 -1.00 11.83
CA SER A 81 0.70 -0.38 11.79
C SER A 81 0.74 0.68 10.70
N LYS A 82 1.19 1.89 11.04
CA LYS A 82 1.21 3.05 10.12
C LYS A 82 2.65 3.40 9.79
N MET A 83 2.89 3.72 8.52
CA MET A 83 4.16 4.23 8.04
C MET A 83 3.90 5.45 7.17
N THR A 84 4.59 6.55 7.43
CA THR A 84 4.58 7.73 6.58
C THR A 84 5.76 7.66 5.62
N VAL A 85 5.50 7.91 4.34
CA VAL A 85 6.54 8.01 3.31
C VAL A 85 6.69 9.48 2.96
N GLU A 86 7.64 10.15 3.61
CA GLU A 86 7.96 11.56 3.35
C GLU A 86 9.13 11.68 2.35
N PRO A 87 9.17 12.74 1.53
CA PRO A 87 10.36 13.06 0.75
C PRO A 87 11.55 13.38 1.67
N PRO A 88 12.80 13.06 1.26
CA PRO A 88 13.97 13.34 2.08
C PRO A 88 14.17 14.85 2.25
N ARG A 89 14.58 15.24 3.46
CA ARG A 89 14.74 16.66 3.81
C ARG A 89 16.11 17.17 3.36
N GLY A 90 16.11 18.26 2.58
CA GLY A 90 17.32 18.96 2.13
C GLY A 90 17.86 18.53 0.77
N ILE A 91 18.61 19.42 0.12
CA ILE A 91 19.13 19.23 -1.25
C ILE A 91 20.06 18.00 -1.32
N LYS A 92 21.00 17.87 -0.37
CA LYS A 92 21.96 16.75 -0.34
C LYS A 92 21.26 15.39 -0.28
N ALA A 93 20.25 15.24 0.57
CA ALA A 93 19.53 13.99 0.73
C ALA A 93 18.66 13.67 -0.51
N ASN A 94 18.06 14.68 -1.13
CA ASN A 94 17.35 14.52 -2.41
C ASN A 94 18.30 14.10 -3.55
N LEU A 95 19.47 14.73 -3.64
CA LEU A 95 20.50 14.34 -4.61
C LEU A 95 20.94 12.90 -4.38
N LEU A 96 21.27 12.52 -3.13
CA LEU A 96 21.69 11.17 -2.82
C LEU A 96 20.64 10.13 -3.21
N LYS A 97 19.37 10.34 -2.85
CA LYS A 97 18.26 9.46 -3.26
C LYS A 97 18.16 9.33 -4.78
N SER A 98 18.39 10.41 -5.51
CA SER A 98 18.37 10.41 -6.97
C SER A 98 19.54 9.60 -7.53
N TYR A 99 20.77 9.81 -7.00
CA TYR A 99 21.96 9.05 -7.41
C TYR A 99 21.83 7.55 -7.14
N THR A 100 21.23 7.15 -6.01
CA THR A 100 20.99 5.73 -5.69
C THR A 100 20.01 5.05 -6.66
N GLY A 101 19.21 5.82 -7.40
CA GLY A 101 18.30 5.29 -8.42
C GLY A 101 18.99 4.90 -9.74
N TYR A 102 20.24 5.30 -9.94
CA TYR A 102 21.02 5.00 -11.13
C TYR A 102 22.04 3.90 -10.86
N ASN A 103 22.35 3.09 -11.87
CA ASN A 103 23.46 2.14 -11.82
C ASN A 103 24.77 2.81 -12.23
N ASP A 104 25.89 2.19 -11.86
CA ASP A 104 27.22 2.73 -12.16
C ASP A 104 27.46 2.86 -13.69
N ASP A 105 26.89 1.96 -14.49
CA ASP A 105 26.98 2.03 -15.96
C ASP A 105 26.37 3.31 -16.51
N PHE A 106 25.17 3.69 -16.04
CA PHE A 106 24.51 4.92 -16.44
C PHE A 106 25.33 6.14 -16.01
N LEU A 107 25.84 6.16 -14.77
CA LEU A 107 26.62 7.28 -14.24
C LEU A 107 27.95 7.48 -14.99
N ASN A 108 28.56 6.39 -15.46
CA ASN A 108 29.83 6.41 -16.20
C ASN A 108 29.65 6.58 -17.72
N SER A 109 28.41 6.52 -18.23
CA SER A 109 28.13 6.63 -19.68
C SER A 109 28.33 8.03 -20.26
N CYS A 110 28.42 9.07 -19.43
CA CYS A 110 28.69 10.43 -19.88
C CYS A 110 30.16 10.60 -20.29
N THR A 111 30.43 10.64 -21.59
CA THR A 111 31.71 11.10 -22.15
C THR A 111 31.88 12.61 -21.97
N LYS A 112 33.05 13.02 -21.47
CA LYS A 112 33.43 14.44 -21.39
C LYS A 112 33.50 15.02 -22.81
N THR A 113 32.71 16.06 -23.09
CA THR A 113 32.84 16.89 -24.29
C THR A 113 34.03 17.83 -24.18
#